data_AF-A0A8S2DG06-F1
#
_entry.id   AF-A0A8S2DG06-F1
#
_cell.length_a   1.000
_cell.length_b   1.000
_cell.length_c   1.000
_cell.angle_alpha   90.00
_cell.angle_beta   90.00
_cell.angle_gamma   90.00
#
_symmetry.space_group_name_H-M   'P 1'
#
loop_
_entity.id
_entity.type
_entity.pdbx_description
1 polymer ?
#
loop_
_entity_poly.entity_id
_entity_poly.type
_entity_poly.pdbx_seq_one_letter_code
_entity_poly.pdbx_strand_id
1 'polypeptide(L)'
;MQRLADYFAVVGYDHDEERGGRSFGKIIQRFPEKDWPNCPFNCNVVHFCQPQGWMLTPKWEFPTFFISILTDLDGQRHYCACLTFHETLLQTTIPTSSSLSTKPRLLSDFTLSSAADEADDTAFLIPRTQMFAPKCLVLTSRFDCFEIFRNCLGLLYTVYVESLSDIRIENLVGNIIGSVNVPPAGGQALRFSIGADDRQILQPPLSSTVPCTGLSVYNLFKELGIDHVVTIFCAVLSDIKILFFSKSYSKLTDSCKAIETLLYPLKYCYTFIPVLPFDLLEILDAPTSYIVGVHSDQKLQALSNFDGMWIDLDGSSVHFTDGVKLAPMPEKVYCRVLASLFQ
;
A
#
# COMPACT_ATOMS: atom_id res chain seq x y z
N MET A 1 -24.54 -7.72 -3.55
CA MET A 1 -23.98 -7.08 -4.76
C MET A 1 -22.46 -7.15 -4.66
N GLN A 2 -21.77 -7.65 -5.70
CA GLN A 2 -20.32 -7.81 -5.75
C GLN A 2 -19.70 -6.53 -6.34
N ARG A 3 -19.59 -5.48 -5.52
CA ARG A 3 -19.02 -4.19 -5.98
C ARG A 3 -17.54 -4.33 -6.28
N LEU A 4 -17.04 -3.60 -7.27
CA LEU A 4 -15.61 -3.57 -7.60
C LEU A 4 -14.76 -3.06 -6.43
N ALA A 5 -15.21 -2.00 -5.76
CA ALA A 5 -14.60 -1.48 -4.54
C ALA A 5 -15.69 -1.19 -3.50
N ASP A 6 -15.39 -1.44 -2.23
CA ASP A 6 -16.30 -1.22 -1.12
C ASP A 6 -16.19 0.23 -0.60
N TYR A 7 -14.98 0.78 -0.53
CA TYR A 7 -14.76 2.19 -0.16
C TYR A 7 -13.63 2.85 -0.95
N PHE A 8 -13.72 4.17 -1.08
CA PHE A 8 -12.62 5.07 -1.44
C PHE A 8 -12.36 6.02 -0.26
N ALA A 9 -11.10 6.33 0.04
CA ALA A 9 -10.75 7.34 1.01
C ALA A 9 -9.54 8.18 0.58
N VAL A 10 -9.53 9.43 1.03
CA VAL A 10 -8.38 10.32 0.99
C VAL A 10 -7.79 10.36 2.38
N VAL A 11 -6.55 9.89 2.51
CA VAL A 11 -5.81 9.91 3.78
C VAL A 11 -4.68 10.91 3.65
N GLY A 12 -4.54 11.82 4.60
CA GLY A 12 -3.48 12.84 4.57
C GLY A 12 -2.74 12.95 5.89
N TYR A 13 -1.63 13.66 5.84
CA TYR A 13 -0.83 14.00 7.01
C TYR A 13 -1.63 14.81 8.03
N ASP A 14 -1.55 14.44 9.29
CA ASP A 14 -2.17 15.20 10.36
C ASP A 14 -1.28 16.34 10.85
N HIS A 15 -1.53 17.55 10.35
CA HIS A 15 -0.78 18.74 10.78
C HIS A 15 -1.03 19.14 12.24
N ASP A 16 -2.13 18.71 12.86
CA ASP A 16 -2.49 19.14 14.21
C ASP A 16 -1.69 18.38 15.29
N GLU A 17 -1.28 17.15 14.98
CA GLU A 17 -0.51 16.26 15.85
C GLU A 17 0.98 16.17 15.45
N GLU A 18 1.45 17.07 14.58
CA GLU A 18 2.83 17.07 14.11
C GLU A 18 3.85 17.30 15.24
N ARG A 19 4.87 16.44 15.30
CA ARG A 19 6.01 16.57 16.20
C ARG A 19 7.31 16.34 15.44
N GLY A 20 8.03 17.43 15.17
CA GLY A 20 9.34 17.37 14.51
C GLY A 20 9.29 16.79 13.10
N GLY A 21 8.26 17.13 12.32
CA GLY A 21 8.06 16.61 10.96
C GLY A 21 7.49 15.18 10.91
N ARG A 22 7.18 14.54 12.04
CA ARG A 22 6.47 13.25 12.10
C ARG A 22 5.06 13.45 12.61
N SER A 23 4.11 12.69 12.06
CA SER A 23 2.72 12.69 12.53
C SER A 23 2.07 11.33 12.25
N PHE A 24 0.74 11.32 12.22
CA PHE A 24 -0.09 10.18 11.82
C PHE A 24 -0.88 10.53 10.55
N GLY A 25 -1.47 9.51 9.95
CA GLY A 25 -2.46 9.73 8.91
C GLY A 25 -3.82 10.05 9.51
N LYS A 26 -4.60 10.85 8.81
CA LYS A 26 -6.02 11.06 9.09
C LYS A 26 -6.85 10.91 7.83
N ILE A 27 -8.04 10.34 7.99
CA ILE A 27 -9.03 10.27 6.91
C ILE A 27 -9.59 11.68 6.72
N ILE A 28 -9.26 12.29 5.59
CA ILE A 28 -9.77 13.61 5.20
C ILE A 28 -11.19 13.45 4.67
N GLN A 29 -11.41 12.44 3.84
CA GLN A 29 -12.69 12.18 3.20
C GLN A 29 -12.81 10.69 2.88
N ARG A 30 -14.03 10.16 2.89
CA ARG A 30 -14.31 8.79 2.46
C ARG A 30 -15.65 8.69 1.74
N PHE A 31 -15.76 7.68 0.89
CA PHE A 31 -16.97 7.34 0.16
C PHE A 31 -17.19 5.82 0.17
N PRO A 32 -18.43 5.35 0.42
CA PRO A 32 -19.53 6.13 1.01
C PRO A 32 -19.22 6.61 2.43
N GLU A 33 -19.92 7.67 2.86
CA GLU A 33 -19.83 8.19 4.24
C GLU A 33 -20.48 7.27 5.28
N LYS A 34 -21.40 6.40 4.83
CA LYS A 34 -22.08 5.42 5.67
C LYS A 34 -21.56 4.04 5.36
N ASP A 35 -21.41 3.24 6.41
CA ASP A 35 -20.88 1.90 6.30
C ASP A 35 -21.87 0.96 5.62
N TRP A 36 -21.33 0.03 4.83
CA TRP A 36 -22.10 -1.09 4.32
C TRP A 36 -22.43 -2.05 5.46
N PRO A 37 -23.69 -2.53 5.60
CA PRO A 37 -24.08 -3.42 6.70
C PRO A 37 -23.23 -4.68 6.82
N ASN A 38 -22.76 -5.22 5.69
CA ASN A 38 -22.01 -6.48 5.62
C ASN A 38 -20.50 -6.29 5.40
N CYS A 39 -20.01 -5.04 5.41
CA CYS A 39 -18.61 -4.73 5.14
C CYS A 39 -18.31 -3.36 5.76
N PRO A 40 -18.24 -3.23 7.10
CA PRO A 40 -17.97 -1.96 7.76
C PRO A 40 -16.61 -1.40 7.33
N PHE A 41 -16.45 -0.08 7.41
CA PHE A 41 -15.21 0.55 7.00
C PHE A 41 -14.11 0.30 8.04
N ASN A 42 -12.96 -0.22 7.61
CA ASN A 42 -11.82 -0.44 8.49
C ASN A 42 -10.89 0.78 8.51
N CYS A 43 -10.97 1.59 9.58
CA CYS A 43 -10.15 2.79 9.73
C CYS A 43 -8.65 2.50 9.88
N ASN A 44 -8.25 1.27 10.22
CA ASN A 44 -6.83 0.90 10.33
C ASN A 44 -6.10 0.97 8.98
N VAL A 45 -6.83 1.07 7.84
CA VAL A 45 -6.24 1.33 6.52
C VAL A 45 -5.26 2.50 6.51
N VAL A 46 -5.47 3.49 7.38
CA VAL A 46 -4.61 4.67 7.54
C VAL A 46 -3.15 4.30 7.83
N HIS A 47 -2.91 3.28 8.66
CA HIS A 47 -1.56 2.80 8.98
C HIS A 47 -0.85 2.21 7.75
N PHE A 48 -1.64 1.67 6.82
CA PHE A 48 -1.14 0.99 5.62
C PHE A 48 -1.02 1.90 4.40
N CYS A 49 -1.52 3.14 4.48
CA CYS A 49 -1.39 4.14 3.41
C CYS A 49 0.02 4.75 3.32
N GLN A 50 0.82 4.69 4.39
CA GLN A 50 2.22 5.13 4.42
C GLN A 50 3.09 4.10 5.16
N PRO A 51 3.56 3.03 4.51
CA PRO A 51 4.31 1.97 5.18
C PRO A 51 5.64 2.44 5.80
N GLN A 52 6.23 3.51 5.29
CA GLN A 52 7.43 4.14 5.85
C GLN A 52 7.14 5.20 6.94
N GLY A 53 5.87 5.40 7.28
CA GLY A 53 5.41 6.37 8.26
C GLY A 53 5.00 7.71 7.64
N TRP A 54 4.26 8.49 8.42
CA TRP A 54 3.78 9.81 8.01
C TRP A 54 4.82 10.87 8.41
N MET A 55 5.69 11.22 7.46
CA MET A 55 6.79 12.16 7.68
C MET A 55 6.86 13.23 6.60
N LEU A 56 7.19 14.46 7.00
CA LEU A 56 7.50 15.53 6.07
C LEU A 56 8.85 15.28 5.40
N THR A 57 8.92 15.50 4.09
CA THR A 57 10.13 15.35 3.31
C THR A 57 10.57 16.69 2.72
N PRO A 58 11.89 16.98 2.65
CA PRO A 58 12.39 18.20 2.00
C PRO A 58 12.49 18.04 0.48
N LYS A 59 12.27 16.83 -0.04
CA LYS A 59 12.41 16.49 -1.45
C LYS A 59 11.08 15.96 -1.97
N TRP A 60 10.67 16.48 -3.12
CA TRP A 60 9.52 15.96 -3.83
C TRP A 60 9.79 14.54 -4.37
N GLU A 61 8.78 13.67 -4.29
CA GLU A 61 8.84 12.29 -4.77
C GLU A 61 7.67 11.98 -5.70
N PHE A 62 7.91 11.09 -6.66
CA PHE A 62 6.89 10.64 -7.60
C PHE A 62 5.80 9.84 -6.88
N PRO A 63 4.55 9.91 -7.36
CA PRO A 63 3.47 9.07 -6.86
C PRO A 63 3.81 7.59 -6.96
N THR A 64 3.54 6.86 -5.89
CA THR A 64 3.83 5.43 -5.79
C THR A 64 2.57 4.65 -5.53
N PHE A 65 2.29 3.69 -6.42
CA PHE A 65 1.19 2.74 -6.26
C PHE A 65 1.68 1.46 -5.58
N PHE A 66 0.89 0.94 -4.65
CA PHE A 66 1.09 -0.36 -4.04
C PHE A 66 -0.22 -0.92 -3.48
N ILE A 67 -0.21 -2.20 -3.10
CA ILE A 67 -1.34 -2.85 -2.45
C ILE A 67 -0.94 -3.22 -1.03
N SER A 68 -1.73 -2.79 -0.07
CA SER A 68 -1.71 -3.32 1.29
C SER A 68 -2.89 -4.27 1.49
N ILE A 69 -2.84 -5.12 2.51
CA ILE A 69 -3.92 -6.07 2.81
C ILE A 69 -4.28 -5.97 4.27
N LEU A 70 -5.57 -5.76 4.53
CA LEU A 70 -6.16 -5.87 5.85
C LEU A 70 -6.88 -7.22 5.95
N THR A 71 -6.77 -7.86 7.09
CA THR A 71 -7.54 -9.07 7.41
C THR A 71 -8.55 -8.71 8.49
N ASP A 72 -9.81 -9.08 8.28
CA ASP A 72 -10.87 -8.87 9.28
C ASP A 72 -10.96 -10.03 10.29
N LEU A 73 -11.91 -9.90 11.23
CA LEU A 73 -12.13 -10.88 12.29
C LEU A 73 -12.61 -12.24 11.77
N ASP A 74 -13.20 -12.29 10.58
CA ASP A 74 -13.65 -13.52 9.91
C ASP A 74 -12.54 -14.14 9.04
N GLY A 75 -11.33 -13.58 9.08
CA GLY A 75 -10.19 -14.01 8.28
C GLY A 75 -10.30 -13.64 6.80
N GLN A 76 -11.24 -12.77 6.42
CA GLN A 76 -11.37 -12.29 5.04
C GLN A 76 -10.39 -11.15 4.78
N ARG A 77 -9.89 -11.11 3.55
CA ARG A 77 -8.93 -10.10 3.11
C ARG A 77 -9.61 -8.96 2.39
N HIS A 78 -9.14 -7.77 2.72
CA HIS A 78 -9.51 -6.51 2.10
C HIS A 78 -8.24 -5.90 1.48
N TYR A 79 -8.18 -5.93 0.15
CA TYR A 79 -7.11 -5.33 -0.63
C TYR A 79 -7.28 -3.82 -0.61
N CYS A 80 -6.24 -3.14 -0.16
CA CYS A 80 -6.15 -1.69 -0.05
C CYS A 80 -5.20 -1.20 -1.13
N ALA A 81 -5.73 -0.80 -2.28
CA ALA A 81 -4.94 -0.21 -3.35
C ALA A 81 -4.64 1.24 -2.99
N CYS A 82 -3.37 1.55 -2.76
CA CYS A 82 -2.89 2.84 -2.28
C CYS A 82 -2.12 3.53 -3.41
N LEU A 83 -2.45 4.78 -3.68
CA LEU A 83 -1.65 5.70 -4.49
C LEU A 83 -1.20 6.85 -3.60
N THR A 84 0.06 6.78 -3.19
CA THR A 84 0.70 7.75 -2.30
C THR A 84 1.47 8.78 -3.09
N PHE A 85 1.35 10.04 -2.72
CA PHE A 85 2.04 11.19 -3.32
C PHE A 85 2.26 12.27 -2.25
N HIS A 86 2.92 13.36 -2.61
CA HIS A 86 3.17 14.44 -1.67
C HIS A 86 2.62 15.78 -2.14
N GLU A 87 2.16 16.58 -1.19
CA GLU A 87 1.68 17.94 -1.42
C GLU A 87 2.67 18.96 -0.88
N THR A 88 2.75 20.10 -1.56
CA THR A 88 3.63 21.19 -1.13
C THR A 88 3.04 21.88 0.10
N LEU A 89 3.86 22.00 1.15
CA LEU A 89 3.57 22.85 2.29
C LEU A 89 4.17 24.24 2.07
N LEU A 90 3.31 25.24 2.03
CA LEU A 90 3.72 26.64 2.12
C LEU A 90 3.85 26.99 3.60
N GLN A 91 5.07 27.02 4.12
CA GLN A 91 5.32 27.41 5.51
C GLN A 91 5.00 28.90 5.66
N THR A 92 3.89 29.24 6.34
CA THR A 92 3.65 30.60 6.80
C THR A 92 4.70 30.93 7.87
N THR A 93 5.46 31.99 7.64
CA THR A 93 6.45 32.55 8.57
C THR A 93 5.95 32.52 10.01
N ILE A 94 6.73 31.90 10.90
CA ILE A 94 6.61 32.13 12.34
C ILE A 94 7.10 33.57 12.56
N PRO A 95 6.26 34.53 13.01
CA PRO A 95 6.80 35.75 13.57
C PRO A 95 7.43 35.35 14.90
N THR A 96 8.73 35.56 15.05
CA THR A 96 9.35 35.61 16.37
C THR A 96 8.78 36.80 17.11
N SER A 97 7.66 36.60 17.79
CA SER A 97 7.38 37.31 19.03
C SER A 97 6.48 36.43 19.89
N SER A 98 6.98 36.18 21.09
CA SER A 98 6.22 35.69 22.23
C SER A 98 4.86 36.38 22.34
N SER A 99 3.76 35.67 22.09
CA SER A 99 2.59 35.58 22.98
C SER A 99 1.32 35.06 22.26
N LEU A 100 0.68 34.10 22.93
CA LEU A 100 -0.74 33.72 22.96
C LEU A 100 -1.63 33.84 21.70
N SER A 101 -2.16 32.67 21.32
CA SER A 101 -3.53 32.39 20.89
C SER A 101 -4.11 33.14 19.67
N THR A 102 -4.53 32.39 18.65
CA THR A 102 -5.96 32.18 18.26
C THR A 102 -6.05 31.74 16.78
N LYS A 103 -6.81 30.67 16.55
CA LYS A 103 -7.39 30.09 15.30
C LYS A 103 -6.99 30.68 13.92
N PRO A 104 -6.70 29.83 12.91
CA PRO A 104 -6.50 30.30 11.54
C PRO A 104 -7.82 30.77 10.91
N ARG A 105 -7.87 32.03 10.47
CA ARG A 105 -8.88 32.53 9.53
C ARG A 105 -8.29 32.46 8.12
N LEU A 106 -9.03 31.83 7.20
CA LEU A 106 -8.82 31.96 5.76
C LEU A 106 -9.15 33.40 5.35
N LEU A 107 -8.31 34.04 4.54
CA LEU A 107 -8.62 35.33 3.95
C LEU A 107 -8.39 35.33 2.44
N SER A 108 -9.51 35.54 1.76
CA SER A 108 -9.70 36.06 0.42
C SER A 108 -9.32 37.55 0.32
N ASP A 109 -8.87 37.93 -0.88
CA ASP A 109 -8.95 39.24 -1.54
C ASP A 109 -8.08 40.44 -1.13
N PHE A 110 -7.28 40.87 -2.12
CA PHE A 110 -7.00 42.23 -2.63
C PHE A 110 -6.73 43.42 -1.66
N THR A 111 -5.58 44.09 -1.83
CA THR A 111 -5.47 45.40 -2.53
C THR A 111 -4.04 45.99 -2.43
N LEU A 112 -3.57 46.60 -3.53
CA LEU A 112 -2.35 47.43 -3.57
C LEU A 112 -2.60 48.80 -2.96
N SER A 113 -1.73 49.26 -2.06
CA SER A 113 -1.43 50.69 -1.91
C SER A 113 -0.04 50.93 -1.33
N SER A 114 0.67 51.84 -1.97
CA SER A 114 2.00 52.36 -1.72
C SER A 114 2.14 53.20 -0.44
N ALA A 115 3.30 53.11 0.22
CA ALA A 115 4.09 54.26 0.68
C ALA A 115 5.45 53.77 1.17
N ALA A 116 6.48 54.55 0.87
CA ALA A 116 7.87 54.30 1.26
C ALA A 116 8.10 54.49 2.76
N ASP A 117 8.98 53.67 3.33
CA ASP A 117 9.94 54.10 4.36
C ASP A 117 11.11 53.10 4.39
N GLU A 118 12.31 53.65 4.22
CA GLU A 118 13.60 52.96 4.32
C GLU A 118 13.93 52.73 5.80
N ALA A 119 13.87 51.47 6.24
CA ALA A 119 14.49 51.03 7.48
C ALA A 119 15.23 49.71 7.22
N ASP A 120 16.53 49.75 7.47
CA ASP A 120 17.48 48.65 7.42
C ASP A 120 17.12 47.59 8.49
N ASP A 121 16.24 46.67 8.14
CA ASP A 121 16.11 45.37 8.80
C ASP A 121 16.74 44.33 7.86
N THR A 122 18.03 44.06 8.05
CA THR A 122 18.63 42.79 7.62
C THR A 122 18.06 41.66 8.47
N ALA A 123 16.75 41.41 8.32
CA ALA A 123 16.15 40.15 8.68
C ALA A 123 16.89 39.08 7.89
N PHE A 124 17.68 38.26 8.58
CA PHE A 124 18.20 37.02 8.03
C PHE A 124 17.00 36.26 7.46
N LEU A 125 16.85 36.29 6.14
CA LEU A 125 15.86 35.49 5.42
C LEU A 125 16.30 34.04 5.62
N ILE A 126 15.74 33.37 6.63
CA ILE A 126 15.86 31.92 6.76
C ILE A 126 15.34 31.36 5.43
N PRO A 127 16.12 30.53 4.71
CA PRO A 127 15.64 29.90 3.49
C PRO A 127 14.31 29.22 3.79
N ARG A 128 13.25 29.57 3.06
CA ARG A 128 11.98 28.83 3.11
C ARG A 128 12.31 27.40 2.69
N THR A 129 12.44 26.49 3.64
CA THR A 129 12.55 25.06 3.31
C THR A 129 11.16 24.59 2.94
N GLN A 130 10.89 24.54 1.64
CA GLN A 130 9.69 23.90 1.12
C GLN A 130 9.70 22.44 1.57
N MET A 131 8.66 22.06 2.31
CA MET A 131 8.45 20.71 2.79
C MET A 131 7.28 20.09 2.03
N PHE A 132 7.25 18.76 1.99
CA PHE A 132 6.24 17.99 1.30
C PHE A 132 5.56 17.05 2.28
N ALA A 133 4.23 17.13 2.36
CA ALA A 133 3.43 16.28 3.22
C ALA A 133 2.85 15.10 2.44
N PRO A 134 2.96 13.86 2.95
CA PRO A 134 2.39 12.69 2.28
C PRO A 134 0.87 12.74 2.29
N LYS A 135 0.26 12.26 1.20
CA LYS A 135 -1.16 12.05 0.99
C LYS A 135 -1.36 10.76 0.21
N CYS A 136 -2.50 10.10 0.41
CA CYS A 136 -2.82 8.83 -0.22
C CYS A 136 -4.28 8.81 -0.70
N LEU A 137 -4.49 8.39 -1.94
CA LEU A 137 -5.80 7.93 -2.43
C LEU A 137 -5.86 6.41 -2.24
N VAL A 138 -6.86 5.90 -1.53
CA VAL A 138 -6.99 4.47 -1.27
C VAL A 138 -8.35 3.92 -1.67
N LEU A 139 -8.33 2.81 -2.42
CA LEU A 139 -9.51 1.98 -2.69
C LEU A 139 -9.42 0.70 -1.85
N THR A 140 -10.51 0.33 -1.20
CA THR A 140 -10.64 -0.94 -0.48
C THR A 140 -11.58 -1.88 -1.23
N SER A 141 -11.17 -3.13 -1.41
CA SER A 141 -11.95 -4.14 -2.14
C SER A 141 -11.69 -5.54 -1.63
N ARG A 142 -12.67 -6.42 -1.80
CA ARG A 142 -12.54 -7.87 -1.60
C ARG A 142 -11.98 -8.61 -2.83
N PHE A 143 -11.80 -7.91 -3.94
CA PHE A 143 -11.30 -8.47 -5.20
C PHE A 143 -9.87 -8.03 -5.46
N ASP A 144 -9.05 -8.92 -6.01
CA ASP A 144 -7.64 -8.66 -6.31
C ASP A 144 -7.42 -8.05 -7.70
N CYS A 145 -8.23 -7.05 -8.05
CA CYS A 145 -8.20 -6.34 -9.33
C CYS A 145 -7.10 -5.25 -9.37
N PHE A 146 -5.86 -5.59 -9.02
CA PHE A 146 -4.80 -4.63 -8.73
C PHE A 146 -4.48 -3.68 -9.89
N GLU A 147 -4.37 -4.19 -11.12
CA GLU A 147 -4.09 -3.35 -12.30
C GLU A 147 -5.26 -2.41 -12.63
N ILE A 148 -6.50 -2.85 -12.42
CA ILE A 148 -7.67 -1.98 -12.58
C ILE A 148 -7.63 -0.85 -11.54
N PHE A 149 -7.32 -1.17 -10.28
CA PHE A 149 -7.19 -0.16 -9.24
C PHE A 149 -6.03 0.81 -9.50
N ARG A 150 -4.89 0.32 -10.02
CA ARG A 150 -3.77 1.16 -10.45
C ARG A 150 -4.22 2.17 -11.50
N ASN A 151 -4.91 1.72 -12.54
CA ASN A 151 -5.41 2.58 -13.60
C ASN A 151 -6.44 3.60 -13.06
N CYS A 152 -7.39 3.14 -12.25
CA CYS A 152 -8.42 3.99 -11.66
C CYS A 152 -7.81 5.08 -10.77
N LEU A 153 -6.93 4.71 -9.82
CA LEU A 153 -6.27 5.65 -8.94
C LEU A 153 -5.35 6.62 -9.71
N GLY A 154 -4.67 6.15 -10.74
CA GLY A 154 -3.86 6.99 -11.62
C GLY A 154 -4.70 8.10 -12.27
N LEU A 155 -5.87 7.74 -12.82
CA LEU A 155 -6.79 8.71 -13.41
C LEU A 155 -7.35 9.69 -12.35
N LEU A 156 -7.73 9.19 -11.18
CA LEU A 156 -8.18 10.04 -10.07
C LEU A 156 -7.10 11.04 -9.66
N TYR A 157 -5.84 10.61 -9.60
CA TYR A 157 -4.70 11.47 -9.28
C TYR A 157 -4.44 12.51 -10.36
N THR A 158 -4.51 12.15 -11.65
CA THR A 158 -4.40 13.12 -12.75
C THR A 158 -5.46 14.21 -12.63
N VAL A 159 -6.73 13.82 -12.45
CA VAL A 159 -7.84 14.79 -12.29
C VAL A 159 -7.66 15.65 -11.04
N TYR A 160 -7.17 15.06 -9.95
CA TYR A 160 -6.88 15.77 -8.70
C TYR A 160 -5.81 16.84 -8.87
N VAL A 161 -4.67 16.50 -9.48
CA VAL A 161 -3.53 17.42 -9.63
C VAL A 161 -3.77 18.47 -10.71
N GLU A 162 -4.36 18.08 -11.84
CA GLU A 162 -4.59 19.00 -12.96
C GLU A 162 -5.79 19.93 -12.74
N SER A 163 -6.61 19.68 -11.70
CA SER A 163 -7.82 20.47 -11.39
C SER A 163 -8.72 20.64 -12.62
N LEU A 164 -8.94 19.54 -13.37
CA LEU A 164 -9.74 19.54 -14.59
C LEU A 164 -11.18 20.00 -14.27
N SER A 165 -11.56 21.21 -14.70
CA SER A 165 -12.82 21.86 -14.35
C SER A 165 -14.07 21.07 -14.76
N ASP A 166 -13.96 20.27 -15.82
CA ASP A 166 -15.09 19.60 -16.44
C ASP A 166 -15.38 18.22 -15.82
N ILE A 167 -14.45 17.69 -15.02
CA ILE A 167 -14.52 16.34 -14.45
C ILE A 167 -14.34 16.40 -12.95
N ARG A 168 -15.43 16.20 -12.21
CA ARG A 168 -15.39 16.09 -10.75
C ARG A 168 -14.91 14.71 -10.32
N ILE A 169 -13.91 14.67 -9.43
CA ILE A 169 -13.34 13.41 -8.90
C ILE A 169 -14.40 12.54 -8.21
N GLU A 170 -15.41 13.15 -7.58
CA GLU A 170 -16.50 12.45 -6.91
C GLU A 170 -17.38 11.66 -7.89
N ASN A 171 -17.54 12.14 -9.12
CA ASN A 171 -18.27 11.40 -10.15
C ASN A 171 -17.49 10.12 -10.53
N LEU A 172 -16.16 10.22 -10.67
CA LEU A 172 -15.30 9.08 -10.97
C LEU A 172 -15.30 8.05 -9.83
N VAL A 173 -15.15 8.53 -8.59
CA VAL A 173 -15.24 7.69 -7.38
C VAL A 173 -16.61 7.01 -7.29
N GLY A 174 -17.70 7.76 -7.53
CA GLY A 174 -19.06 7.24 -7.56
C GLY A 174 -19.25 6.13 -8.59
N ASN A 175 -18.64 6.26 -9.78
CA ASN A 175 -18.66 5.20 -10.79
C ASN A 175 -17.91 3.94 -10.34
N ILE A 176 -16.73 4.07 -9.73
CA ILE A 176 -15.95 2.94 -9.23
C ILE A 176 -16.73 2.14 -8.17
N ILE A 177 -17.28 2.82 -7.16
CA ILE A 177 -17.91 2.16 -6.00
C ILE A 177 -19.38 1.79 -6.24
N GLY A 178 -20.08 2.50 -7.12
CA GLY A 178 -21.53 2.41 -7.30
C GLY A 178 -21.99 1.77 -8.61
N SER A 179 -21.20 1.88 -9.68
CA SER A 179 -21.64 1.51 -11.03
C SER A 179 -21.02 0.21 -11.55
N VAL A 180 -19.97 -0.32 -10.90
CA VAL A 180 -19.24 -1.51 -11.36
C VAL A 180 -19.50 -2.72 -10.46
N ASN A 181 -20.12 -3.75 -11.05
CA ASN A 181 -20.37 -5.03 -10.41
C ASN A 181 -19.45 -6.10 -11.01
N VAL A 182 -18.64 -6.73 -10.17
CA VAL A 182 -17.76 -7.83 -10.55
C VAL A 182 -18.63 -9.04 -10.95
N PRO A 183 -18.47 -9.57 -12.18
CA PRO A 183 -19.16 -10.80 -12.59
C PRO A 183 -18.65 -12.00 -11.78
N PRO A 184 -19.48 -13.04 -11.59
CA PRO A 184 -19.02 -14.27 -10.95
C PRO A 184 -17.92 -14.96 -11.77
N ALA A 185 -17.16 -15.85 -11.11
CA ALA A 185 -16.15 -16.66 -11.77
C ALA A 185 -16.74 -17.44 -12.97
N GLY A 186 -15.98 -17.52 -14.07
CA GLY A 186 -16.41 -18.07 -15.35
C GLY A 186 -17.30 -17.13 -16.18
N GLY A 187 -17.65 -15.95 -15.65
CA GLY A 187 -18.43 -14.94 -16.34
C GLY A 187 -17.70 -14.26 -17.50
N GLN A 188 -18.46 -13.50 -18.30
CA GLN A 188 -17.91 -12.71 -19.40
C GLN A 188 -17.08 -11.52 -18.87
N ALA A 189 -16.07 -11.11 -19.63
CA ALA A 189 -15.34 -9.86 -19.38
C ALA A 189 -16.30 -8.67 -19.32
N LEU A 190 -16.18 -7.86 -18.28
CA LEU A 190 -16.90 -6.61 -18.12
C LEU A 190 -16.04 -5.46 -18.66
N ARG A 191 -16.58 -4.72 -19.64
CA ARG A 191 -15.99 -3.46 -20.09
C ARG A 191 -16.72 -2.30 -19.42
N PHE A 192 -15.98 -1.37 -18.84
CA PHE A 192 -16.56 -0.21 -18.19
C PHE A 192 -15.64 1.00 -18.32
N SER A 193 -16.16 2.17 -17.98
CA SER A 193 -15.42 3.42 -17.86
C SER A 193 -15.79 4.05 -16.52
N ILE A 194 -14.82 4.66 -15.85
CA ILE A 194 -15.07 5.47 -14.66
C ILE A 194 -15.29 6.94 -15.02
N GLY A 195 -14.95 7.34 -16.25
CA GLY A 195 -15.09 8.68 -16.83
C GLY A 195 -13.82 9.09 -17.58
N ALA A 196 -13.74 10.36 -18.00
CA ALA A 196 -12.55 10.91 -18.67
C ALA A 196 -12.07 10.11 -19.92
N ASP A 197 -13.01 9.57 -20.69
CA ASP A 197 -12.74 8.74 -21.88
C ASP A 197 -11.86 7.49 -21.63
N ASP A 198 -11.78 7.03 -20.38
CA ASP A 198 -11.06 5.81 -20.03
C ASP A 198 -11.80 4.54 -20.47
N ARG A 199 -11.07 3.43 -20.54
CA ARG A 199 -11.64 2.11 -20.86
C ARG A 199 -10.95 1.05 -20.02
N GLN A 200 -11.70 0.48 -19.08
CA GLN A 200 -11.25 -0.64 -18.26
C GLN A 200 -11.89 -1.94 -18.73
N ILE A 201 -11.16 -3.04 -18.54
CA ILE A 201 -11.65 -4.39 -18.79
C ILE A 201 -11.37 -5.22 -17.54
N LEU A 202 -12.45 -5.75 -16.94
CA LEU A 202 -12.38 -6.70 -15.86
C LEU A 202 -12.69 -8.09 -16.40
N GLN A 203 -11.70 -8.98 -16.33
CA GLN A 203 -11.88 -10.40 -16.60
C GLN A 203 -12.06 -11.12 -15.26
N PRO A 204 -13.25 -11.65 -14.93
CA PRO A 204 -13.40 -12.44 -13.72
C PRO A 204 -12.54 -13.71 -13.81
N PRO A 205 -12.11 -14.27 -12.66
CA PRO A 205 -11.42 -15.55 -12.61
C PRO A 205 -12.18 -16.64 -13.37
N LEU A 206 -11.47 -17.55 -14.02
CA LEU A 206 -12.11 -18.68 -14.74
C LEU A 206 -12.77 -19.67 -13.78
N SER A 207 -12.22 -19.79 -12.56
CA SER A 207 -12.71 -20.66 -11.50
C SER A 207 -12.74 -19.91 -10.18
N SER A 208 -13.68 -20.27 -9.31
CA SER A 208 -13.78 -19.72 -7.96
C SER A 208 -12.80 -20.36 -6.97
N THR A 209 -12.16 -21.47 -7.33
CA THR A 209 -11.25 -22.22 -6.45
C THR A 209 -9.80 -22.16 -6.88
N VAL A 210 -9.54 -22.11 -8.18
CA VAL A 210 -8.17 -22.07 -8.73
C VAL A 210 -7.68 -20.63 -8.70
N PRO A 211 -6.58 -20.32 -7.99
CA PRO A 211 -6.06 -18.97 -7.93
C PRO A 211 -5.59 -18.46 -9.30
N CYS A 212 -5.84 -17.18 -9.57
CA CYS A 212 -5.23 -16.49 -10.71
C CYS A 212 -3.86 -15.95 -10.31
N THR A 213 -2.79 -16.51 -10.85
CA THR A 213 -1.41 -16.11 -10.53
C THR A 213 -0.93 -14.91 -11.34
N GLY A 214 -1.46 -14.71 -12.55
CA GLY A 214 -0.90 -13.72 -13.49
C GLY A 214 0.61 -13.95 -13.67
N LEU A 215 1.41 -12.91 -13.48
CA LEU A 215 2.87 -12.99 -13.54
C LEU A 215 3.55 -13.17 -12.16
N SER A 216 2.82 -13.19 -11.04
CA SER A 216 3.44 -13.14 -9.70
C SER A 216 4.31 -14.36 -9.42
N VAL A 217 3.79 -15.57 -9.65
CA VAL A 217 4.54 -16.83 -9.48
C VAL A 217 5.71 -16.90 -10.45
N TYR A 218 5.50 -16.56 -11.73
CA TYR A 218 6.57 -16.52 -12.72
C TYR A 218 7.70 -15.57 -12.30
N ASN A 219 7.36 -14.35 -11.87
CA ASN A 219 8.32 -13.35 -11.43
C ASN A 219 9.09 -13.83 -10.19
N LEU A 220 8.42 -14.47 -9.23
CA LEU A 220 9.08 -15.02 -8.05
C LEU A 220 10.14 -16.09 -8.44
N PHE A 221 9.80 -17.03 -9.33
CA PHE A 221 10.76 -18.01 -9.84
C PHE A 221 11.89 -17.36 -10.63
N LYS A 222 11.59 -16.33 -11.42
CA LYS A 222 12.59 -15.59 -12.20
C LYS A 222 13.57 -14.84 -11.29
N GLU A 223 13.09 -14.27 -10.19
CA GLU A 223 13.90 -13.46 -9.27
C GLU A 223 14.73 -14.31 -8.31
N LEU A 224 14.17 -15.39 -7.76
CA LEU A 224 14.83 -16.20 -6.74
C LEU A 224 15.43 -17.49 -7.28
N GLY A 225 14.96 -18.00 -8.41
CA GLY A 225 15.31 -19.33 -8.91
C GLY A 225 14.55 -20.46 -8.21
N ILE A 226 14.53 -21.62 -8.85
CA ILE A 226 13.70 -22.76 -8.44
C ILE A 226 14.04 -23.24 -7.03
N ASP A 227 15.33 -23.41 -6.72
CA ASP A 227 15.78 -23.96 -5.43
C ASP A 227 15.32 -23.11 -4.25
N HIS A 228 15.45 -21.79 -4.37
CA HIS A 228 14.99 -20.85 -3.34
C HIS A 228 13.45 -20.89 -3.19
N VAL A 229 12.70 -20.87 -4.30
CA VAL A 229 11.23 -20.91 -4.22
C VAL A 229 10.73 -22.21 -3.59
N VAL A 230 11.32 -23.36 -3.94
CA VAL A 230 11.00 -24.65 -3.32
C VAL A 230 11.36 -24.65 -1.83
N THR A 231 12.49 -24.05 -1.46
CA THR A 231 12.92 -23.92 -0.05
C THR A 231 11.95 -23.07 0.75
N ILE A 232 11.51 -21.93 0.21
CA ILE A 232 10.51 -21.06 0.86
C ILE A 232 9.18 -21.79 1.00
N PHE A 233 8.73 -22.50 -0.04
CA PHE A 233 7.50 -23.31 0.01
C PHE A 233 7.56 -24.35 1.14
N CYS A 234 8.67 -25.08 1.27
CA CYS A 234 8.87 -26.04 2.36
C CYS A 234 8.87 -25.37 3.74
N ALA A 235 9.45 -24.17 3.87
CA ALA A 235 9.47 -23.42 5.11
C ALA A 235 8.06 -23.00 5.53
N VAL A 236 7.25 -22.53 4.59
CA VAL A 236 5.83 -22.21 4.84
C VAL A 236 5.05 -23.44 5.28
N LEU A 237 5.24 -24.60 4.63
CA LEU A 237 4.60 -25.86 5.05
C LEU A 237 5.09 -26.39 6.40
N SER A 238 6.22 -25.89 6.89
CA SER A 238 6.81 -26.24 8.18
C SER A 238 6.50 -25.19 9.25
N ASP A 239 5.54 -24.30 9.01
CA ASP A 239 5.12 -23.21 9.90
C ASP A 239 6.27 -22.27 10.32
N ILE A 240 7.33 -22.15 9.51
CA ILE A 240 8.43 -21.20 9.76
C ILE A 240 7.94 -19.78 9.47
N LYS A 241 8.35 -18.80 10.29
CA LYS A 241 8.08 -17.37 10.03
C LYS A 241 8.85 -16.91 8.80
N ILE A 242 8.17 -16.25 7.87
CA ILE A 242 8.73 -15.80 6.59
C ILE A 242 8.72 -14.28 6.50
N LEU A 243 9.90 -13.68 6.31
CA LEU A 243 10.05 -12.25 6.02
C LEU A 243 10.58 -11.98 4.62
N PHE A 244 9.87 -11.20 3.84
CA PHE A 244 10.34 -10.66 2.57
C PHE A 244 10.83 -9.23 2.75
N PHE A 245 11.97 -8.91 2.13
CA PHE A 245 12.52 -7.56 2.04
C PHE A 245 12.64 -7.11 0.58
N SER A 246 12.17 -5.90 0.29
CA SER A 246 12.41 -5.20 -0.98
C SER A 246 12.21 -3.70 -0.80
N LYS A 247 12.87 -2.91 -1.65
CA LYS A 247 12.54 -1.49 -1.86
C LYS A 247 11.23 -1.28 -2.63
N SER A 248 10.70 -2.32 -3.27
CA SER A 248 9.45 -2.26 -4.04
C SER A 248 8.31 -2.94 -3.30
N TYR A 249 7.30 -2.16 -2.89
CA TYR A 249 6.07 -2.70 -2.30
C TYR A 249 5.29 -3.61 -3.25
N SER A 250 5.34 -3.35 -4.55
CA SER A 250 4.73 -4.24 -5.55
C SER A 250 5.41 -5.61 -5.55
N LYS A 251 6.74 -5.66 -5.50
CA LYS A 251 7.48 -6.93 -5.38
C LYS A 251 7.16 -7.66 -4.08
N LEU A 252 7.11 -6.95 -2.96
CA LEU A 252 6.72 -7.55 -1.67
C LEU A 252 5.33 -8.21 -1.76
N THR A 253 4.35 -7.48 -2.29
CA THR A 253 2.98 -7.97 -2.46
C THR A 253 2.92 -9.19 -3.37
N ASP A 254 3.53 -9.09 -4.55
CA ASP A 254 3.50 -10.14 -5.56
C ASP A 254 4.20 -11.40 -5.07
N SER A 255 5.36 -11.27 -4.42
CA SER A 255 6.11 -12.41 -3.88
C SER A 255 5.39 -13.12 -2.74
N CYS A 256 4.79 -12.37 -1.80
CA CYS A 256 3.99 -12.95 -0.73
C CYS A 256 2.77 -13.69 -1.30
N LYS A 257 2.03 -13.06 -2.23
CA LYS A 257 0.87 -13.70 -2.89
C LYS A 257 1.28 -14.91 -3.72
N ALA A 258 2.42 -14.87 -4.39
CA ALA A 258 2.92 -15.97 -5.20
C ALA A 258 3.18 -17.22 -4.34
N ILE A 259 3.90 -17.07 -3.23
CA ILE A 259 4.14 -18.16 -2.28
C ILE A 259 2.82 -18.71 -1.70
N GLU A 260 1.93 -17.82 -1.29
CA GLU A 260 0.63 -18.24 -0.77
C GLU A 260 -0.19 -19.01 -1.82
N THR A 261 -0.16 -18.55 -3.07
CA THR A 261 -0.88 -19.19 -4.18
C THR A 261 -0.35 -20.60 -4.48
N LEU A 262 0.97 -20.80 -4.33
CA LEU A 262 1.59 -22.13 -4.50
C LEU A 262 1.09 -23.16 -3.47
N LEU A 263 0.49 -22.73 -2.36
CA LEU A 263 -0.10 -23.63 -1.37
C LEU A 263 -1.38 -24.30 -1.86
N TYR A 264 -2.01 -23.85 -2.95
CA TYR A 264 -3.24 -24.44 -3.46
C TYR A 264 -3.12 -25.98 -3.59
N PRO A 265 -4.10 -26.76 -3.07
CA PRO A 265 -5.41 -26.34 -2.55
C PRO A 265 -5.46 -26.04 -1.04
N LEU A 266 -4.32 -26.02 -0.35
CA LEU A 266 -4.25 -25.64 1.06
C LEU A 266 -4.50 -24.13 1.23
N LYS A 267 -5.03 -23.76 2.39
CA LYS A 267 -5.22 -22.36 2.77
C LYS A 267 -4.20 -21.99 3.84
N TYR A 268 -3.52 -20.87 3.65
CA TYR A 268 -2.69 -20.29 4.70
C TYR A 268 -3.60 -19.63 5.75
N CYS A 269 -3.45 -20.03 7.01
CA CYS A 269 -4.36 -19.62 8.10
C CYS A 269 -3.71 -18.72 9.15
N TYR A 270 -2.43 -18.36 8.97
CA TYR A 270 -1.73 -17.47 9.89
C TYR A 270 -1.66 -16.03 9.36
N THR A 271 -0.95 -15.15 10.08
CA THR A 271 -0.81 -13.74 9.74
C THR A 271 -0.18 -13.55 8.36
N PHE A 272 -0.86 -12.78 7.51
CA PHE A 272 -0.42 -12.48 6.15
C PHE A 272 -0.46 -10.97 5.93
N ILE A 273 0.72 -10.32 5.91
CA ILE A 273 0.86 -8.87 5.77
C ILE A 273 1.93 -8.57 4.72
N PRO A 274 1.59 -8.54 3.42
CA PRO A 274 2.60 -8.38 2.37
C PRO A 274 3.35 -7.05 2.39
N VAL A 275 2.78 -6.03 3.03
CA VAL A 275 3.44 -4.74 3.27
C VAL A 275 3.14 -4.34 4.70
N LEU A 276 4.10 -4.56 5.61
CA LEU A 276 4.02 -4.20 7.01
C LEU A 276 4.44 -2.73 7.19
N PRO A 277 3.58 -1.88 7.79
CA PRO A 277 3.94 -0.52 8.16
C PRO A 277 5.00 -0.49 9.27
N PHE A 278 5.85 0.54 9.24
CA PHE A 278 6.87 0.81 10.25
C PHE A 278 6.33 0.79 11.67
N ASP A 279 5.20 1.46 11.89
CA ASP A 279 4.60 1.63 13.22
C ASP A 279 4.05 0.32 13.79
N LEU A 280 4.00 -0.74 12.98
CA LEU A 280 3.48 -2.07 13.35
C LEU A 280 4.56 -3.16 13.33
N LEU A 281 5.84 -2.79 13.36
CA LEU A 281 6.96 -3.75 13.40
C LEU A 281 6.90 -4.71 14.60
N GLU A 282 6.23 -4.34 15.68
CA GLU A 282 5.99 -5.21 16.84
C GLU A 282 5.23 -6.51 16.51
N ILE A 283 4.49 -6.55 15.39
CA ILE A 283 3.82 -7.77 14.92
C ILE A 283 4.82 -8.90 14.61
N LEU A 284 6.07 -8.55 14.30
CA LEU A 284 7.12 -9.53 14.01
C LEU A 284 7.50 -10.42 15.22
N ASP A 285 7.23 -9.94 16.43
CA ASP A 285 7.47 -10.70 17.67
C ASP A 285 6.38 -11.76 17.94
N ALA A 286 5.36 -11.85 17.08
CA ALA A 286 4.30 -12.83 17.23
C ALA A 286 4.87 -14.27 17.31
N PRO A 287 4.39 -15.12 18.24
CA PRO A 287 4.92 -16.47 18.41
C PRO A 287 4.46 -17.43 17.30
N THR A 288 3.38 -17.10 16.60
CA THR A 288 2.83 -17.89 15.50
C THR A 288 3.59 -17.63 14.20
N SER A 289 3.51 -18.57 13.25
CA SER A 289 3.99 -18.34 11.88
C SER A 289 3.35 -17.11 11.25
N TYR A 290 4.01 -16.54 10.25
CA TYR A 290 3.49 -15.47 9.42
C TYR A 290 4.21 -15.41 8.08
N ILE A 291 3.57 -14.78 7.09
CA ILE A 291 4.21 -14.32 5.86
C ILE A 291 4.07 -12.80 5.82
N VAL A 292 5.19 -12.12 5.93
CA VAL A 292 5.23 -10.66 6.05
C VAL A 292 6.25 -10.06 5.09
N GLY A 293 5.90 -8.94 4.46
CA GLY A 293 6.83 -8.15 3.67
C GLY A 293 7.17 -6.83 4.35
N VAL A 294 8.44 -6.46 4.37
CA VAL A 294 8.95 -5.26 5.03
C VAL A 294 9.83 -4.48 4.05
N HIS A 295 9.74 -3.15 4.07
CA HIS A 295 10.62 -2.33 3.23
C HIS A 295 12.09 -2.54 3.62
N SER A 296 12.99 -2.65 2.63
CA SER A 296 14.41 -2.96 2.89
C SER A 296 15.12 -1.97 3.83
N ASP A 297 14.67 -0.72 3.92
CA ASP A 297 15.25 0.28 4.83
C ASP A 297 15.03 -0.06 6.32
N GLN A 298 14.01 -0.89 6.63
CA GLN A 298 13.69 -1.33 7.99
C GLN A 298 14.29 -2.70 8.32
N LYS A 299 15.08 -3.29 7.41
CA LYS A 299 15.63 -4.66 7.54
C LYS A 299 16.39 -4.87 8.84
N LEU A 300 17.23 -3.92 9.25
CA LEU A 300 18.02 -4.04 10.49
C LEU A 300 17.12 -4.10 11.73
N GLN A 301 16.07 -3.29 11.78
CA GLN A 301 15.14 -3.26 12.90
C GLN A 301 14.26 -4.51 12.91
N ALA A 302 13.74 -4.90 11.76
CA ALA A 302 12.89 -6.09 11.60
C ALA A 302 13.61 -7.40 11.95
N LEU A 303 14.92 -7.49 11.70
CA LEU A 303 15.72 -8.68 11.99
C LEU A 303 16.28 -8.73 13.43
N SER A 304 16.08 -7.70 14.25
CA SER A 304 16.71 -7.61 15.58
C SER A 304 16.38 -8.78 16.51
N ASN A 305 15.12 -9.24 16.53
CA ASN A 305 14.65 -10.38 17.33
C ASN A 305 13.97 -11.47 16.48
N PHE A 306 14.21 -11.46 15.17
CA PHE A 306 13.54 -12.37 14.26
C PHE A 306 14.09 -13.80 14.36
N ASP A 307 13.19 -14.79 14.38
CA ASP A 307 13.47 -16.22 14.42
C ASP A 307 12.72 -16.95 13.28
N GLY A 308 13.25 -16.85 12.08
CA GLY A 308 12.67 -17.51 10.92
C GLY A 308 13.56 -17.52 9.70
N MET A 309 12.90 -17.55 8.53
CA MET A 309 13.51 -17.39 7.22
C MET A 309 13.26 -15.96 6.74
N TRP A 310 14.31 -15.31 6.21
CA TRP A 310 14.16 -14.03 5.53
C TRP A 310 14.71 -14.06 4.12
N ILE A 311 14.07 -13.30 3.24
CA ILE A 311 14.30 -13.27 1.80
C ILE A 311 14.60 -11.84 1.39
N ASP A 312 15.73 -11.63 0.76
CA ASP A 312 16.08 -10.38 0.09
C ASP A 312 15.71 -10.50 -1.39
N LEU A 313 14.58 -9.90 -1.78
CA LEU A 313 14.11 -9.93 -3.17
C LEU A 313 14.96 -9.04 -4.09
N ASP A 314 15.62 -8.02 -3.54
CA ASP A 314 16.47 -7.12 -4.32
C ASP A 314 17.85 -7.74 -4.58
N GLY A 315 18.35 -8.52 -3.60
CA GLY A 315 19.59 -9.28 -3.68
C GLY A 315 19.44 -10.74 -4.12
N SER A 316 18.22 -11.19 -4.43
CA SER A 316 17.90 -12.58 -4.83
C SER A 316 18.46 -13.65 -3.90
N SER A 317 18.31 -13.48 -2.58
CA SER A 317 18.91 -14.38 -1.59
C SER A 317 17.95 -14.78 -0.48
N VAL A 318 18.13 -16.00 0.04
CA VAL A 318 17.32 -16.60 1.11
C VAL A 318 18.24 -16.98 2.26
N HIS A 319 17.84 -16.63 3.48
CA HIS A 319 18.66 -16.78 4.68
C HIS A 319 17.81 -17.33 5.83
N PHE A 320 18.48 -18.02 6.74
CA PHE A 320 17.89 -18.51 7.99
C PHE A 320 18.56 -17.83 9.17
N THR A 321 17.78 -17.64 10.22
CA THR A 321 18.30 -17.25 11.53
C THR A 321 18.88 -18.46 12.26
N ASP A 322 19.83 -18.22 13.17
CA ASP A 322 20.52 -19.29 13.88
C ASP A 322 19.53 -20.18 14.66
N GLY A 323 19.64 -21.49 14.49
CA GLY A 323 18.80 -22.48 15.18
C GLY A 323 17.54 -22.88 14.42
N VAL A 324 17.13 -22.17 13.37
CA VAL A 324 16.03 -22.59 12.51
C VAL A 324 16.49 -23.72 11.59
N LYS A 325 15.81 -24.86 11.67
CA LYS A 325 16.09 -26.03 10.84
C LYS A 325 14.89 -26.35 9.96
N LEU A 326 15.14 -26.42 8.66
CA LEU A 326 14.15 -26.89 7.69
C LEU A 326 14.48 -28.33 7.30
N ALA A 327 13.50 -29.22 7.42
CA ALA A 327 13.65 -30.57 6.89
C ALA A 327 13.70 -30.51 5.35
N PRO A 328 14.65 -31.21 4.70
CA PRO A 328 14.70 -31.23 3.25
C PRO A 328 13.46 -31.93 2.68
N MET A 329 13.01 -31.47 1.52
CA MET A 329 11.96 -32.17 0.77
C MET A 329 12.44 -33.60 0.45
N PRO A 330 11.59 -34.63 0.57
CA PRO A 330 11.96 -35.99 0.20
C PRO A 330 12.46 -36.03 -1.25
N GLU A 331 13.64 -36.62 -1.47
CA GLU A 331 14.38 -36.58 -2.74
C GLU A 331 13.52 -36.97 -3.96
N LYS A 332 12.69 -38.02 -3.83
CA LYS A 332 11.78 -38.45 -4.90
C LYS A 332 10.76 -37.37 -5.29
N VAL A 333 10.26 -36.63 -4.31
CA VAL A 333 9.32 -35.52 -4.56
C VAL A 333 10.05 -34.36 -5.20
N TYR A 334 11.23 -34.02 -4.66
CA TYR A 334 12.08 -32.95 -5.19
C TYR A 334 12.44 -33.16 -6.66
N CYS A 335 12.95 -34.34 -7.03
CA CYS A 335 13.30 -34.66 -8.42
C CYS A 335 12.09 -34.57 -9.37
N ARG A 336 10.90 -34.98 -8.90
CA ARG A 336 9.67 -34.85 -9.69
C ARG A 336 9.27 -33.39 -9.89
N VAL A 337 9.35 -32.56 -8.85
CA VAL A 337 9.06 -31.12 -8.93
C VAL A 337 10.00 -30.44 -9.92
N LEU A 338 11.31 -30.68 -9.80
CA LEU A 338 12.30 -30.13 -10.74
C LEU A 338 12.00 -30.55 -12.18
N ALA A 339 11.77 -31.84 -12.42
CA ALA A 339 11.47 -32.35 -13.76
C ALA A 339 10.22 -31.68 -14.37
N SER A 340 9.21 -31.34 -13.56
CA SER A 340 8.02 -30.62 -14.02
C SER A 340 8.25 -29.13 -14.25
N LEU A 341 9.16 -28.49 -13.52
CA LEU A 341 9.45 -27.05 -13.68
C LEU A 341 10.38 -26.73 -14.86
N PHE A 342 11.12 -27.72 -15.37
CA PHE A 342 11.99 -27.59 -16.54
C PHE A 342 11.35 -28.04 -17.87
N GLN A 343 10.09 -28.48 -17.85
CA GLN A 343 9.27 -28.72 -19.05
C GLN A 343 8.59 -27.43 -19.49
#